data_AF-A0A813H7G0-F1
#
_entry.id   AF-A0A813H7G0-F1
#
_cell.length_a   1.000
_cell.length_b   1.000
_cell.length_c   1.000
_cell.angle_alpha   90.00
_cell.angle_beta   90.00
_cell.angle_gamma   90.00
#
_symmetry.space_group_name_H-M   'P 1'
#
loop_
_entity.id
_entity.type
_entity.pdbx_description
1 polymer ?
#
loop_
_entity_poly.entity_id
_entity_poly.type
_entity_poly.pdbx_seq_one_letter_code
_entity_poly.pdbx_strand_id
1 'polypeptide(L)'
;MLCAQRGYKCVIVMAEPFSVERRKLMRFMGAKVIITPKAGKGTGMVAKAKELSQKHGWFLCSQFENEASAAFHKATTGPEILADFEGQRLDYFVLGYGTGGTFAGAGAAIKAERSDVKIVLGEPEAAPLLKSGTKSSAMLMARQLARTRPSPPTRSRDGLRISSLRSWRRAWKPSAMTSTSPFQARAPSKAPRCWPGPSAFSQASLAVPPCGLRSRRQRRPRRAPSSLP
;
A
#
# COMPACT_ATOMS: atom_id res chain seq x y z
N MET A 1 1.03 -4.39 -9.96
CA MET A 1 0.36 -3.57 -11.00
C MET A 1 1.30 -2.52 -11.54
N LEU A 2 1.76 -1.57 -10.72
CA LEU A 2 2.59 -0.44 -11.14
C LEU A 2 3.79 -0.83 -12.00
N CYS A 3 4.58 -1.83 -11.56
CA CYS A 3 5.75 -2.26 -12.32
C CYS A 3 5.38 -2.81 -13.71
N ALA A 4 4.30 -3.58 -13.82
CA ALA A 4 3.81 -4.09 -15.11
C ALA A 4 3.36 -2.94 -16.03
N GLN A 5 2.60 -1.98 -15.50
CA GLN A 5 2.14 -0.81 -16.25
C GLN A 5 3.30 0.08 -16.73
N ARG A 6 4.34 0.24 -15.91
CA ARG A 6 5.51 1.08 -16.20
C ARG A 6 6.66 0.34 -16.89
N GLY A 7 6.51 -0.96 -17.17
CA GLY A 7 7.56 -1.78 -17.80
C GLY A 7 8.76 -2.14 -16.91
N TYR A 8 8.65 -1.98 -15.58
CA TYR A 8 9.72 -2.35 -14.64
C TYR A 8 9.71 -3.84 -14.34
N LYS A 9 10.90 -4.45 -14.34
CA LYS A 9 11.10 -5.81 -13.79
C LYS A 9 10.87 -5.78 -12.28
N CYS A 10 10.02 -6.68 -11.79
CA CYS A 10 9.64 -6.74 -10.38
C CYS A 10 10.00 -8.10 -9.79
N VAL A 11 10.67 -8.08 -8.63
CA VAL A 11 10.95 -9.27 -7.83
C VAL A 11 10.27 -9.10 -6.48
N ILE A 12 9.44 -10.07 -6.10
CA ILE A 12 8.73 -10.10 -4.82
C ILE A 12 9.24 -11.28 -4.01
N VAL A 13 9.70 -10.99 -2.79
CA VAL A 13 10.07 -12.01 -1.81
C VAL A 13 8.88 -12.21 -0.87
N MET A 14 8.48 -13.47 -0.66
CA MET A 14 7.39 -13.81 0.25
C MET A 14 7.65 -15.08 1.03
N ALA A 15 7.10 -15.18 2.25
CA ALA A 15 7.24 -16.38 3.06
C ALA A 15 6.29 -17.49 2.57
N GLU A 16 6.72 -18.74 2.75
CA GLU A 16 5.98 -19.95 2.37
C GLU A 16 4.49 -19.99 2.80
N PRO A 17 4.08 -19.53 4.01
CA PRO A 17 2.68 -19.58 4.43
C PRO A 17 1.75 -18.64 3.66
N PHE A 18 2.26 -17.76 2.79
CA PHE A 18 1.42 -16.89 1.97
C PHE A 18 0.63 -17.73 0.95
N SER A 19 -0.61 -17.30 0.69
CA SER A 19 -1.55 -18.07 -0.12
C SER A 19 -1.04 -18.33 -1.54
N VAL A 20 -1.45 -19.46 -2.12
CA VAL A 20 -1.07 -19.85 -3.49
C VAL A 20 -1.70 -18.86 -4.50
N GLU A 21 -2.89 -18.37 -4.22
CA GLU A 21 -3.65 -17.43 -5.06
C GLU A 21 -2.87 -16.12 -5.20
N ARG A 22 -2.32 -15.60 -4.10
CA ARG A 22 -1.50 -14.40 -4.10
C ARG A 22 -0.24 -14.57 -4.95
N ARG A 23 0.39 -15.75 -4.90
CA ARG A 23 1.55 -16.11 -5.75
C ARG A 23 1.18 -16.14 -7.22
N LYS A 24 0.07 -16.78 -7.55
CA LYS A 24 -0.44 -16.88 -8.92
C LYS A 24 -0.74 -15.49 -9.49
N LEU A 25 -1.42 -14.64 -8.72
CA LEU A 25 -1.73 -13.28 -9.12
C LEU A 25 -0.47 -12.45 -9.41
N MET A 26 0.53 -12.47 -8.53
CA MET A 26 1.76 -11.71 -8.75
C MET A 26 2.54 -12.19 -9.99
N ARG A 27 2.61 -13.51 -10.22
CA ARG A 27 3.25 -14.07 -11.42
C ARG A 27 2.49 -13.75 -12.70
N PHE A 28 1.16 -13.82 -12.65
CA PHE A 28 0.30 -13.42 -13.76
C PHE A 28 0.58 -11.96 -14.18
N MET A 29 0.89 -11.10 -13.22
CA MET A 29 1.25 -9.69 -13.47
C MET A 29 2.73 -9.48 -13.83
N GLY A 30 3.48 -10.56 -14.14
CA GLY A 30 4.86 -10.49 -14.59
C GLY A 30 5.93 -10.37 -13.48
N ALA A 31 5.55 -10.48 -12.20
CA ALA A 31 6.53 -10.43 -11.12
C ALA A 31 7.23 -11.79 -10.93
N LYS A 32 8.55 -11.77 -10.70
CA LYS A 32 9.29 -12.94 -10.24
C LYS A 32 9.06 -13.10 -8.73
N VAL A 33 8.50 -14.24 -8.32
CA VAL A 33 8.20 -14.52 -6.92
C VAL A 33 9.22 -15.49 -6.33
N ILE A 34 9.91 -15.07 -5.28
CA ILE A 34 10.88 -15.86 -4.51
C ILE A 34 10.26 -16.22 -3.16
N ILE A 35 10.33 -17.50 -2.79
CA ILE A 35 9.76 -18.01 -1.54
C ILE A 35 10.85 -18.15 -0.48
N THR A 36 10.60 -17.64 0.72
CA THR A 36 11.47 -17.84 1.89
C THR A 36 10.88 -18.84 2.87
N PRO A 37 11.71 -19.56 3.65
CA PRO A 37 11.24 -20.51 4.66
C PRO A 37 10.28 -19.90 5.68
N LYS A 38 9.31 -20.68 6.16
CA LYS A 38 8.33 -20.27 7.18
C LYS A 38 8.96 -19.73 8.47
N ALA A 39 10.07 -20.31 8.91
CA ALA A 39 10.75 -19.95 10.16
C ALA A 39 11.13 -18.46 10.24
N GLY A 40 11.52 -17.87 9.10
CA GLY A 40 11.94 -16.47 9.03
C GLY A 40 10.81 -15.44 9.10
N LYS A 41 9.53 -15.83 8.97
CA LYS A 41 8.37 -14.93 8.96
C LYS A 41 8.62 -13.64 8.15
N GLY A 42 8.23 -12.48 8.67
CA GLY A 42 8.43 -11.17 8.03
C GLY A 42 9.89 -10.73 7.92
N THR A 43 10.69 -10.99 8.94
CA THR A 43 12.09 -10.55 8.99
C THR A 43 12.95 -11.27 7.97
N GLY A 44 12.70 -12.56 7.72
CA GLY A 44 13.35 -13.35 6.68
C GLY A 44 13.05 -12.83 5.27
N MET A 45 11.83 -12.34 5.02
CA MET A 45 11.49 -11.71 3.73
C MET A 45 12.31 -10.43 3.51
N VAL A 46 12.40 -9.58 4.53
CA VAL A 46 13.17 -8.32 4.46
C VAL A 46 14.66 -8.59 4.28
N ALA A 47 15.22 -9.53 5.05
CA ALA A 47 16.63 -9.91 4.94
C ALA A 47 16.96 -10.43 3.54
N LYS A 48 16.14 -11.33 2.98
CA LYS A 48 16.36 -11.87 1.64
C LYS A 48 16.19 -10.81 0.55
N ALA A 49 15.23 -9.90 0.68
CA ALA A 49 15.07 -8.79 -0.26
C ALA A 49 16.31 -7.86 -0.25
N LYS A 50 16.87 -7.58 0.93
CA LYS A 50 18.09 -6.78 1.09
C LYS A 50 19.31 -7.47 0.49
N GLU A 51 19.49 -8.76 0.76
CA GLU A 51 20.55 -9.59 0.16
C GLU A 51 20.51 -9.54 -1.37
N LEU A 52 19.33 -9.76 -1.97
CA LEU A 52 19.15 -9.74 -3.42
C LEU A 52 19.38 -8.35 -4.02
N SER A 53 18.91 -7.30 -3.34
CA SER A 53 19.14 -5.91 -3.76
C SER A 53 20.64 -5.59 -3.78
N GLN A 54 21.38 -5.93 -2.73
CA GLN A 54 22.82 -5.71 -2.65
C GLN A 54 23.59 -6.52 -3.69
N LYS A 55 23.24 -7.81 -3.86
CA LYS A 55 23.90 -8.70 -4.82
C LYS A 55 23.77 -8.23 -6.26
N HIS A 56 22.64 -7.64 -6.62
CA HIS A 56 22.33 -7.29 -8.01
C HIS A 56 22.29 -5.79 -8.29
N GLY A 57 22.53 -4.94 -7.29
CA GLY A 57 22.36 -3.50 -7.40
C GLY A 57 20.92 -3.07 -7.69
N TRP A 58 19.92 -3.85 -7.27
CA TRP A 58 18.52 -3.53 -7.52
C TRP A 58 17.98 -2.49 -6.56
N PHE A 59 17.04 -1.68 -7.03
CA PHE A 59 16.30 -0.74 -6.18
C PHE A 59 15.41 -1.49 -5.18
N LEU A 60 15.62 -1.21 -3.88
CA LEU A 60 14.82 -1.74 -2.79
C LEU A 60 13.78 -0.71 -2.36
N CYS A 61 12.49 -1.07 -2.43
CA CYS A 61 11.40 -0.12 -2.13
C CYS A 61 11.29 0.29 -0.66
N SER A 62 11.82 -0.52 0.26
CA SER A 62 11.86 -0.27 1.72
C SER A 62 10.56 0.26 2.33
N GLN A 63 9.44 -0.44 2.12
CA GLN A 63 8.08 0.05 2.48
C GLN A 63 7.87 0.50 3.95
N PHE A 64 8.73 0.04 4.88
CA PHE A 64 8.66 0.37 6.31
C PHE A 64 9.48 1.60 6.70
N GLU A 65 10.42 2.02 5.84
CA GLU A 65 11.38 3.10 6.10
C GLU A 65 11.19 4.27 5.13
N ASN A 66 10.57 4.00 3.97
CA ASN A 66 10.36 5.00 2.93
C ASN A 66 9.31 6.04 3.34
N GLU A 67 9.75 7.27 3.53
CA GLU A 67 8.92 8.43 3.90
C GLU A 67 7.83 8.73 2.86
N ALA A 68 8.03 8.36 1.59
CA ALA A 68 7.04 8.54 0.54
C ALA A 68 5.71 7.83 0.87
N SER A 69 5.75 6.74 1.64
CA SER A 69 4.56 6.02 2.10
C SER A 69 3.64 6.92 2.96
N ALA A 70 4.21 7.59 3.97
CA ALA A 70 3.46 8.52 4.82
C ALA A 70 3.13 9.83 4.09
N ALA A 71 4.06 10.37 3.31
CA ALA A 71 3.86 11.60 2.56
C ALA A 71 2.68 11.48 1.59
N PHE A 72 2.54 10.34 0.89
CA PHE A 72 1.42 10.11 -0.02
C PHE A 72 0.08 10.15 0.71
N HIS A 73 -0.06 9.40 1.82
CA HIS A 73 -1.28 9.41 2.61
C HIS A 73 -1.61 10.77 3.24
N LYS A 74 -0.60 11.58 3.54
CA LYS A 74 -0.78 12.96 4.01
C LYS A 74 -1.33 13.86 2.90
N ALA A 75 -0.89 13.66 1.67
CA ALA A 75 -1.28 14.46 0.51
C ALA A 75 -2.60 14.01 -0.13
N THR A 76 -3.01 12.75 0.03
CA THR A 76 -4.20 12.19 -0.63
C THR A 76 -5.21 11.67 0.38
N THR A 77 -4.94 10.54 1.03
CA THR A 77 -5.91 9.83 1.87
C THR A 77 -6.47 10.66 3.02
N GLY A 78 -5.64 11.49 3.68
CA GLY A 78 -6.11 12.39 4.72
C GLY A 78 -7.08 13.45 4.20
N PRO A 79 -6.68 14.26 3.19
CA PRO A 79 -7.57 15.21 2.53
C PRO A 79 -8.85 14.60 1.95
N GLU A 80 -8.78 13.40 1.34
CA GLU A 80 -9.97 12.68 0.84
C GLU A 80 -10.98 12.42 1.97
N ILE A 81 -10.51 11.88 3.11
CA ILE A 81 -11.37 11.66 4.28
C ILE A 81 -11.94 12.97 4.82
N LEU A 82 -11.15 14.06 4.86
CA LEU A 82 -11.63 15.35 5.36
C LEU A 82 -12.71 15.94 4.44
N ALA A 83 -12.53 15.83 3.12
CA ALA A 83 -13.49 16.28 2.12
C ALA A 83 -14.80 15.50 2.20
N ASP A 84 -14.74 14.17 2.35
CA ASP A 84 -15.94 13.33 2.51
C ASP A 84 -16.74 13.67 3.78
N PHE A 85 -16.10 14.28 4.79
CA PHE A 85 -16.71 14.72 6.03
C PHE A 85 -16.88 16.25 6.10
N GLU A 86 -16.82 16.97 4.97
CA GLU A 86 -17.08 18.41 4.95
C GLU A 86 -18.48 18.73 5.51
N GLY A 87 -18.56 19.68 6.44
CA GLY A 87 -19.79 20.01 7.16
C GLY A 87 -20.30 18.92 8.13
N GLN A 88 -19.60 17.79 8.24
CA GLN A 88 -19.96 16.66 9.10
C GLN A 88 -18.92 16.42 10.18
N ARG A 89 -19.37 15.86 11.30
CA ARG A 89 -18.49 15.51 12.42
C ARG A 89 -17.70 14.24 12.12
N LEU A 90 -16.39 14.26 12.43
CA LEU A 90 -15.52 13.09 12.41
C LEU A 90 -14.96 12.89 13.82
N ASP A 91 -15.37 11.84 14.51
CA ASP A 91 -14.94 11.61 15.90
C ASP A 91 -13.76 10.66 16.03
N TYR A 92 -13.74 9.61 15.20
CA TYR A 92 -12.77 8.53 15.28
C TYR A 92 -12.27 8.16 13.90
N PHE A 93 -10.95 8.03 13.76
CA PHE A 93 -10.32 7.40 12.61
C PHE A 93 -9.67 6.09 13.06
N VAL A 94 -10.24 4.96 12.65
CA VAL A 94 -9.82 3.63 13.08
C VAL A 94 -9.16 2.89 11.92
N LEU A 95 -7.96 2.35 12.14
CA LEU A 95 -7.21 1.63 11.12
C LEU A 95 -6.36 0.50 11.69
N GLY A 96 -6.06 -0.48 10.84
CA GLY A 96 -5.12 -1.55 11.17
C GLY A 96 -3.66 -1.11 11.06
N TYR A 97 -2.79 -1.70 11.86
CA TYR A 97 -1.36 -1.52 11.76
C TYR A 97 -0.75 -2.42 10.67
N GLY A 98 0.17 -1.85 9.90
CA GLY A 98 0.91 -2.52 8.83
C GLY A 98 2.29 -1.90 8.67
N THR A 99 2.49 -1.12 7.61
CA THR A 99 3.72 -0.33 7.41
C THR A 99 3.76 0.93 8.28
N GLY A 100 2.61 1.41 8.75
CA GLY A 100 2.47 2.66 9.50
C GLY A 100 2.27 3.91 8.62
N GLY A 101 2.37 3.80 7.29
CA GLY A 101 2.23 4.93 6.37
C GLY A 101 0.87 5.63 6.47
N THR A 102 -0.24 4.88 6.49
CA THR A 102 -1.59 5.46 6.60
C THR A 102 -1.80 6.13 7.95
N PHE A 103 -1.32 5.51 9.03
CA PHE A 103 -1.39 6.09 10.38
C PHE A 103 -0.62 7.41 10.46
N ALA A 104 0.64 7.40 10.00
CA ALA A 104 1.50 8.58 10.06
C ALA A 104 1.04 9.69 9.12
N GLY A 105 0.69 9.35 7.88
CA GLY A 105 0.33 10.32 6.84
C GLY A 105 -1.07 10.87 6.99
N ALA A 106 -2.08 10.02 6.81
CA ALA A 106 -3.48 10.44 6.88
C ALA A 106 -3.84 10.92 8.29
N GLY A 107 -3.31 10.26 9.32
CA GLY A 107 -3.50 10.69 10.70
C GLY A 107 -2.93 12.09 10.99
N ALA A 108 -1.75 12.42 10.47
CA ALA A 108 -1.20 13.76 10.61
C ALA A 108 -2.01 14.82 9.86
N ALA A 109 -2.46 14.52 8.64
CA ALA A 109 -3.32 15.44 7.87
C ALA A 109 -4.65 15.70 8.59
N ILE A 110 -5.33 14.64 9.06
CA ILE A 110 -6.59 14.74 9.80
C ILE A 110 -6.40 15.54 11.09
N LYS A 111 -5.33 15.29 11.85
CA LYS A 111 -5.04 16.01 13.10
C LYS A 111 -4.68 17.48 12.90
N ALA A 112 -4.10 17.83 11.76
CA ALA A 112 -3.78 19.22 11.44
C ALA A 112 -5.06 20.05 11.26
N GLU A 113 -6.09 19.48 10.64
CA GLU A 113 -7.37 20.16 10.40
C GLU A 113 -8.35 20.01 11.58
N ARG A 114 -8.44 18.81 12.15
CA ARG A 114 -9.40 18.44 13.21
C ARG A 114 -8.67 17.78 14.37
N SER A 115 -8.17 18.63 15.27
CA SER A 115 -7.33 18.20 16.39
C SER A 115 -8.05 17.34 17.44
N ASP A 116 -9.37 17.34 17.47
CA ASP A 116 -10.24 16.59 18.37
C ASP A 116 -10.47 15.13 17.93
N VAL A 117 -10.31 14.81 16.63
CA VAL A 117 -10.48 13.45 16.08
C VAL A 117 -9.58 12.45 16.80
N LYS A 118 -10.14 11.35 17.29
CA LYS A 118 -9.37 10.29 17.94
C LYS A 118 -8.89 9.27 16.92
N ILE A 119 -7.57 9.11 16.81
CA ILE A 119 -6.98 8.10 15.93
C ILE A 119 -6.74 6.82 16.74
N VAL A 120 -7.33 5.72 16.30
CA VAL A 120 -7.26 4.41 16.96
C VAL A 120 -6.61 3.40 16.03
N LEU A 121 -5.55 2.76 16.52
CA LEU A 121 -4.77 1.79 15.77
C LEU A 121 -5.00 0.39 16.32
N GLY A 122 -5.43 -0.54 15.46
CA GLY A 122 -5.63 -1.95 15.78
C GLY A 122 -4.45 -2.81 15.35
N GLU A 123 -4.02 -3.73 16.20
CA GLU A 123 -3.02 -4.74 15.87
C GLU A 123 -3.49 -6.14 16.30
N PRO A 124 -3.05 -7.20 15.60
CA PRO A 124 -3.44 -8.57 15.95
C PRO A 124 -2.75 -9.01 17.25
N GLU A 125 -3.50 -9.69 18.12
CA GLU A 125 -2.98 -10.24 19.39
C GLU A 125 -1.87 -11.27 19.17
N ALA A 126 -1.93 -12.03 18.08
CA ALA A 126 -0.92 -13.02 17.73
C ALA A 126 0.40 -12.43 17.20
N ALA A 127 0.43 -11.13 16.85
CA ALA A 127 1.62 -10.45 16.34
C ALA A 127 1.62 -8.95 16.69
N PRO A 128 1.65 -8.58 17.98
CA PRO A 128 1.61 -7.19 18.39
C PRO A 128 2.99 -6.56 18.21
N LEU A 129 3.15 -5.63 17.27
CA LEU A 129 4.42 -4.94 17.05
C LEU A 129 4.53 -3.69 17.91
N LEU A 130 3.41 -3.05 18.25
CA LEU A 130 3.39 -1.83 19.04
C LEU A 130 3.33 -2.12 20.54
N LYS A 131 2.49 -3.08 20.95
CA LYS A 131 2.46 -3.51 22.36
C LYS A 131 3.67 -4.34 22.78
N SER A 132 4.36 -5.03 21.87
CA SER A 132 5.52 -5.87 22.24
C SER A 132 6.75 -5.08 22.70
N GLY A 133 6.79 -3.75 22.51
CA GLY A 133 7.95 -2.92 22.86
C GLY A 133 9.16 -3.10 21.93
N THR A 134 9.03 -3.88 20.86
CA THR A 134 10.09 -4.06 19.85
C THR A 134 10.26 -2.78 19.04
N LYS A 135 11.44 -2.15 19.12
CA LYS A 135 11.73 -0.90 18.41
C LYS A 135 11.60 -1.09 16.89
N SER A 136 10.68 -0.36 16.28
CA SER A 136 10.55 -0.24 14.81
C SER A 136 10.40 1.24 14.43
N SER A 137 10.78 1.60 13.21
CA SER A 137 10.64 2.96 12.66
C SER A 137 9.21 3.50 12.83
N ALA A 138 8.22 2.64 12.60
CA ALA A 138 6.81 2.97 12.75
C ALA A 138 6.35 3.15 14.21
N MET A 139 7.02 2.53 15.20
CA MET A 139 6.76 2.79 16.62
C MET A 139 7.19 4.20 17.06
N LEU A 140 8.26 4.75 16.48
CA LEU A 140 8.69 6.12 16.75
C LEU A 140 7.65 7.13 16.25
N MET A 141 7.09 6.91 15.05
CA MET A 141 6.04 7.75 14.47
C MET A 141 4.71 7.66 15.24
N ALA A 142 4.34 6.45 15.70
CA ALA A 142 3.18 6.23 16.57
C ALA A 142 3.25 7.05 17.87
N ARG A 143 4.44 7.14 18.47
CA ARG A 143 4.66 7.93 19.69
C ARG A 143 4.55 9.44 19.46
N GLN A 144 4.89 9.93 18.28
CA GLN A 144 4.87 11.36 17.97
C GLN A 144 3.44 11.89 17.82
N LEU A 145 2.55 11.11 17.19
CA LEU A 145 1.12 11.42 17.09
C LEU A 145 0.36 11.17 18.41
N ALA A 146 0.80 10.21 19.25
CA ALA A 146 0.18 9.96 20.55
C ALA A 146 0.44 11.08 21.59
N ARG A 147 1.45 11.94 21.35
CA ARG A 147 1.80 13.07 22.25
C ARG A 147 0.91 14.30 22.05
N THR A 148 0.14 14.40 20.97
CA THR A 148 -0.88 15.43 20.79
C THR A 148 -2.18 14.99 21.49
N ARG A 149 -2.14 14.83 22.82
CA ARG A 149 -3.37 14.70 23.63
C ARG A 149 -3.92 16.11 23.85
N PRO A 150 -5.13 16.45 23.37
CA PRO A 150 -5.86 17.57 23.93
C PRO A 150 -6.15 17.27 25.40
N SER A 151 -6.23 18.31 26.22
CA SER A 151 -6.77 18.26 27.58
C SER A 151 -8.15 17.57 27.58
N PRO A 152 -8.51 16.86 28.67
CA PRO A 152 -9.82 16.22 28.75
C PRO A 152 -10.91 17.29 28.56
N PRO A 153 -11.96 17.00 27.78
CA PRO A 153 -13.04 17.97 27.58
C PRO A 153 -13.68 18.30 28.94
N THR A 154 -13.86 19.59 29.20
CA THR A 154 -14.70 20.08 30.29
C THR A 154 -16.09 19.45 30.14
N ARG A 155 -16.50 18.79 31.20
CA ARG A 155 -17.72 18.00 31.31
C ARG A 155 -18.96 18.86 31.04
N SER A 156 -19.45 18.92 29.80
CA SER A 156 -20.83 19.31 29.56
C SER A 156 -21.72 18.13 29.96
N ARG A 157 -22.59 18.37 30.95
CA ARG A 157 -23.74 17.51 31.22
C ARG A 157 -24.60 17.56 29.97
N ASP A 158 -24.53 16.54 29.13
CA ASP A 158 -25.64 15.97 28.37
C ASP A 158 -25.14 14.85 27.45
N GLY A 159 -25.76 13.67 27.55
CA GLY A 159 -25.83 12.68 26.47
C GLY A 159 -24.70 11.65 26.32
N LEU A 160 -25.02 10.40 26.68
CA LEU A 160 -24.35 9.12 26.35
C LEU A 160 -22.98 8.81 27.00
N ARG A 161 -23.04 8.18 28.18
CA ARG A 161 -21.92 7.43 28.77
C ARG A 161 -21.68 6.13 28.00
N ILE A 162 -20.52 6.00 27.35
CA ILE A 162 -19.97 4.67 27.04
C ILE A 162 -19.23 4.20 28.29
N SER A 163 -19.94 3.53 29.20
CA SER A 163 -19.32 2.90 30.37
C SER A 163 -18.77 1.52 30.02
N SER A 164 -17.44 1.40 30.12
CA SER A 164 -16.65 0.17 30.15
C SER A 164 -16.49 -0.64 28.84
N LEU A 165 -15.26 -1.17 28.69
CA LEU A 165 -14.80 -2.13 27.66
C LEU A 165 -15.65 -3.41 27.53
N ARG A 166 -16.62 -3.66 28.42
CA ARG A 166 -17.56 -4.79 28.31
C ARG A 166 -18.66 -4.57 27.26
N SER A 167 -19.00 -3.33 26.94
CA SER A 167 -20.05 -2.99 25.95
C SER A 167 -19.66 -3.37 24.52
N TRP A 168 -18.38 -3.18 24.16
CA TRP A 168 -17.85 -3.49 22.82
C TRP A 168 -17.89 -4.98 22.46
N ARG A 169 -17.68 -5.89 23.42
CA ARG A 169 -17.75 -7.35 23.17
C ARG A 169 -19.16 -7.87 22.88
N ARG A 170 -20.22 -7.14 23.24
CA ARG A 170 -21.61 -7.55 22.94
C ARG A 170 -22.05 -7.13 21.54
N ALA A 171 -21.52 -6.04 20.99
CA ALA A 171 -21.86 -5.55 19.66
C ALA A 171 -21.23 -6.41 18.53
N TRP A 172 -20.22 -7.21 18.85
CA TRP A 172 -19.55 -8.11 17.90
C TRP A 172 -19.68 -9.57 18.38
N LYS A 173 -20.89 -10.14 18.22
CA LYS A 173 -21.08 -11.60 18.17
C LYS A 173 -21.42 -11.96 16.72
N PRO A 174 -20.72 -12.93 16.09
CA PRO A 174 -21.15 -13.49 14.82
C PRO A 174 -22.37 -14.38 15.10
N SER A 175 -23.58 -13.87 14.90
CA SER A 175 -24.75 -14.74 14.82
C SER A 175 -24.69 -15.50 13.50
N ALA A 176 -24.55 -16.82 13.61
CA ALA A 176 -24.72 -17.75 12.51
C ALA A 176 -26.12 -17.54 11.90
N MET A 177 -26.17 -17.11 10.65
CA MET A 177 -27.39 -17.11 9.83
C MET A 177 -27.31 -18.30 8.87
N THR A 178 -27.75 -19.45 9.35
CA THR A 178 -28.33 -20.49 8.50
C THR A 178 -29.76 -20.07 8.18
N SER A 179 -29.98 -19.52 6.99
CA SER A 179 -31.31 -19.50 6.38
C SER A 179 -31.16 -19.59 4.86
N THR A 180 -31.33 -20.79 4.33
CA THR A 180 -31.62 -21.06 2.93
C THR A 180 -33.01 -20.50 2.61
N SER A 181 -33.05 -19.45 1.77
CA SER A 181 -34.23 -19.03 1.02
C SER A 181 -33.76 -18.50 -0.35
N PRO A 182 -34.41 -18.88 -1.45
CA PRO A 182 -33.92 -18.57 -2.80
C PRO A 182 -34.22 -17.11 -3.13
N PHE A 183 -33.17 -16.29 -3.23
CA PHE A 183 -33.31 -14.93 -3.74
C PHE A 183 -33.37 -14.97 -5.27
N GLN A 184 -34.58 -14.81 -5.83
CA GLN A 184 -34.81 -14.61 -7.25
C GLN A 184 -34.13 -13.31 -7.71
N ALA A 185 -33.14 -13.43 -8.60
CA ALA A 185 -32.54 -12.29 -9.26
C ALA A 185 -33.52 -11.71 -10.29
N ARG A 186 -34.15 -10.57 -9.99
CA ARG A 186 -34.72 -9.69 -11.01
C ARG A 186 -33.59 -8.84 -11.60
N ALA A 187 -33.32 -9.03 -12.88
CA ALA A 187 -32.40 -8.19 -13.64
C ALA A 187 -32.96 -6.75 -13.74
N PRO A 188 -32.17 -5.70 -13.40
CA PRO A 188 -32.54 -4.35 -13.76
C PRO A 188 -32.37 -4.16 -15.28
N SER A 189 -33.46 -3.80 -15.95
CA SER A 189 -33.43 -3.32 -17.31
C SER A 189 -32.83 -1.90 -17.34
N LYS A 190 -31.99 -1.65 -18.36
CA LYS A 190 -31.32 -0.37 -18.72
C LYS A 190 -29.95 -0.13 -18.06
N ALA A 191 -28.91 -0.30 -18.87
CA ALA A 191 -27.54 0.12 -18.62
C ALA A 191 -27.40 1.66 -18.71
N PRO A 192 -26.70 2.33 -17.78
CA PRO A 192 -26.17 3.66 -18.02
C PRO A 192 -24.82 3.58 -18.74
N ARG A 193 -24.62 4.57 -19.61
CA ARG A 193 -23.60 4.71 -20.66
C ARG A 193 -22.17 4.67 -20.12
N CYS A 194 -21.29 4.17 -20.98
CA CYS A 194 -19.84 4.21 -20.88
C CYS A 194 -19.33 5.59 -20.44
N TRP A 195 -18.42 5.60 -19.46
CA TRP A 195 -17.65 6.78 -19.09
C TRP A 195 -16.71 7.16 -20.25
N PRO A 196 -16.67 8.44 -20.68
CA PRO A 196 -15.68 8.90 -21.64
C PRO A 196 -14.30 8.98 -20.97
N GLY A 197 -13.29 8.43 -21.64
CA GLY A 197 -11.90 8.50 -21.21
C GLY A 197 -11.35 9.94 -21.23
N PRO A 198 -10.25 10.21 -20.52
CA PRO A 198 -9.66 11.54 -20.49
C PRO A 198 -8.91 11.81 -21.80
N SER A 199 -9.51 12.63 -22.66
CA SER A 199 -8.79 13.50 -23.57
C SER A 199 -8.43 14.81 -22.85
N ALA A 200 -7.34 15.44 -23.30
CA ALA A 200 -6.78 16.71 -22.82
C ALA A 200 -5.88 16.64 -21.56
N PHE A 201 -4.66 16.15 -21.75
CA PHE A 201 -3.50 16.82 -21.15
C PHE A 201 -2.57 17.30 -22.26
N SER A 202 -2.25 18.58 -22.15
CA SER A 202 -1.51 19.43 -23.07
C SER A 202 -0.17 18.84 -23.52
N GLN A 203 0.13 18.99 -24.81
CA GLN A 203 1.44 18.77 -25.40
C GLN A 203 2.44 19.79 -24.82
N ALA A 204 3.55 19.29 -24.28
CA ALA A 204 4.79 20.04 -24.16
C ALA A 204 5.93 19.18 -24.72
N SER A 205 6.58 19.75 -25.73
CA SER A 205 7.56 19.18 -26.65
C SER A 205 8.76 18.52 -25.97
N LEU A 206 9.08 17.29 -26.38
CA LEU A 206 10.46 16.82 -26.55
C LEU A 206 10.50 15.97 -27.82
N ALA A 207 11.06 16.57 -28.88
CA ALA A 207 11.20 15.95 -30.19
C ALA A 207 12.26 14.83 -30.15
N VAL A 208 11.88 13.65 -30.63
CA VAL A 208 12.81 12.57 -31.03
C VAL A 208 12.73 12.48 -32.56
N PRO A 209 13.83 12.63 -33.32
CA PRO A 209 13.78 12.51 -34.77
C PRO A 209 13.70 11.03 -35.22
N PRO A 210 13.09 10.76 -36.39
CA PRO A 210 12.74 9.41 -36.80
C PRO A 210 13.91 8.61 -37.36
N CYS A 211 13.80 7.29 -37.16
CA CYS A 211 14.61 6.23 -37.71
C CYS A 211 14.63 6.30 -39.26
N GLY A 212 15.78 6.69 -39.82
CA GLY A 212 16.04 6.68 -41.26
C GLY A 212 16.92 5.50 -41.66
N LEU A 213 16.31 4.48 -42.27
CA LEU A 213 16.99 3.44 -43.03
C LEU A 213 17.80 4.08 -44.19
N ARG A 214 19.13 4.00 -44.13
CA ARG A 214 19.98 4.04 -45.34
C ARG A 214 21.07 2.98 -45.24
N SER A 215 20.99 2.03 -46.15
CA SER A 215 21.98 1.01 -46.42
C SER A 215 23.28 1.65 -46.93
N ARG A 216 24.38 1.49 -46.19
CA ARG A 216 25.73 1.61 -46.73
C ARG A 216 26.51 0.33 -46.43
N ARG A 217 26.68 -0.47 -47.48
CA ARG A 217 27.64 -1.56 -47.59
C ARG A 217 29.02 -1.06 -47.13
N GLN A 218 29.49 -1.48 -45.96
CA GLN A 218 30.91 -1.44 -45.65
C GLN A 218 31.56 -2.74 -46.12
N ARG A 219 32.52 -2.58 -47.02
CA ARG A 219 33.31 -3.63 -47.66
C ARG A 219 34.21 -4.29 -46.61
N ARG A 220 34.18 -5.64 -46.57
CA ARG A 220 35.20 -6.46 -45.90
C ARG A 220 36.54 -6.29 -46.62
N PRO A 221 37.68 -6.07 -45.91
CA PRO A 221 38.98 -6.28 -46.53
C PRO A 221 39.25 -7.79 -46.67
N ARG A 222 39.66 -8.18 -47.88
CA ARG A 222 40.03 -9.54 -48.28
C ARG A 222 41.37 -9.95 -47.65
N ARG A 223 41.45 -11.20 -47.20
CA ARG A 223 42.70 -11.94 -46.99
C ARG A 223 43.42 -12.17 -48.33
N ALA A 224 44.75 -12.19 -48.30
CA ALA A 224 45.60 -12.82 -49.30
C ALA A 224 46.93 -13.27 -48.65
N PRO A 225 47.65 -14.26 -49.21
CA PRO A 225 48.30 -15.34 -48.46
C PRO A 225 49.84 -15.39 -48.60
N SER A 226 50.48 -16.32 -47.87
CA SER A 226 51.79 -16.99 -48.11
C SER A 226 52.50 -17.21 -46.77
N SER A 227 53.30 -18.23 -46.48
CA SER A 227 53.62 -19.56 -47.03
C SER A 227 54.65 -20.09 -46.02
N LEU A 228 54.44 -21.29 -45.48
CA LEU A 228 55.48 -22.04 -44.77
C LEU A 228 56.53 -22.50 -45.78
N PRO A 229 57.77 -22.66 -45.32
CA PRO A 229 58.39 -23.98 -45.35
C PRO A 229 58.45 -24.63 -43.96
#